data_AF-A0A6P0XWL1-F1
#
_entry.id   AF-A0A6P0XWL1-F1
#
_cell.length_a   1.000
_cell.length_b   1.000
_cell.length_c   1.000
_cell.angle_alpha   90.00
_cell.angle_beta   90.00
_cell.angle_gamma   90.00
#
_symmetry.space_group_name_H-M   'P 1'
#
loop_
_entity.id
_entity.type
_entity.pdbx_description
1 polymer ?
#
loop_
_entity_poly.entity_id
_entity_poly.type
_entity_poly.pdbx_seq_one_letter_code
_entity_poly.pdbx_strand_id
1 'polypeptide(L)'
;PSTDKIQNYQWQQNGETLNLWDTPGYEQANRPELRELVLDYAETADLLLLVTPSLDPALQMDVDFLQDMKREVADLPVIVIVTQVDRLRPIREWQPPYDLVWGKGAKEKSIREATQYRAEIFGDFCNQVLPVVTGDINRNRSAWNVDAISMSLLEAIAPAKQLRLARFLRDREVRTVAAAKIIDHYTFQMATTQGLTALLKSPVLKFVSTLTTGSPTLAYLLAEKIPVEELPVVIGKLQMAYDLFSLLNEDSNLRSFDLLALWPLLLENPCSPDRNAWAFGHALVEYWMQNLTIEQLREQFNNYLQQG
;
A
#
# COMPACT_ATOMS: atom_id res chain seq x y z
N PRO A 1 -8.45 -17.18 -19.64
CA PRO A 1 -7.67 -18.29 -19.03
C PRO A 1 -8.60 -19.09 -18.12
N SER A 2 -8.78 -20.38 -18.37
CA SER A 2 -9.53 -21.26 -17.45
C SER A 2 -8.50 -21.99 -16.61
N THR A 3 -8.19 -21.45 -15.44
CA THR A 3 -7.27 -22.08 -14.50
C THR A 3 -8.01 -23.24 -13.82
N ASP A 4 -7.55 -24.48 -13.98
CA ASP A 4 -8.19 -25.68 -13.37
C ASP A 4 -7.61 -26.02 -11.98
N LYS A 5 -6.64 -25.24 -11.49
CA LYS A 5 -5.96 -25.43 -10.21
C LYS A 5 -5.67 -24.07 -9.58
N ILE A 6 -5.74 -23.97 -8.25
CA ILE A 6 -5.27 -22.77 -7.56
C ILE A 6 -3.76 -22.61 -7.79
N GLN A 7 -3.35 -21.43 -8.23
CA GLN A 7 -1.95 -21.08 -8.41
C GLN A 7 -1.52 -20.03 -7.39
N ASN A 8 -0.36 -20.22 -6.79
CA ASN A 8 0.25 -19.23 -5.89
C ASN A 8 1.32 -18.44 -6.64
N TYR A 9 1.14 -17.12 -6.70
CA TYR A 9 2.19 -16.18 -7.08
C TYR A 9 2.73 -15.50 -5.83
N GLN A 10 4.03 -15.65 -5.60
CA GLN A 10 4.68 -15.16 -4.40
C GLN A 10 5.75 -14.11 -4.74
N TRP A 11 5.69 -12.96 -4.05
CA TRP A 11 6.74 -11.96 -4.05
C TRP A 11 7.35 -11.86 -2.65
N GLN A 12 8.67 -11.69 -2.59
CA GLN A 12 9.41 -11.50 -1.33
C GLN A 12 10.24 -10.23 -1.38
N GLN A 13 10.14 -9.39 -0.36
CA GLN A 13 10.90 -8.13 -0.25
C GLN A 13 11.17 -7.82 1.21
N ASN A 14 12.43 -7.58 1.57
CA ASN A 14 12.86 -7.21 2.93
C ASN A 14 12.35 -8.14 4.06
N GLY A 15 12.27 -9.46 3.79
CA GLY A 15 11.77 -10.46 4.74
C GLY A 15 10.25 -10.57 4.82
N GLU A 16 9.52 -9.74 4.07
CA GLU A 16 8.07 -9.80 3.91
C GLU A 16 7.69 -10.65 2.70
N THR A 17 6.47 -11.20 2.73
CA THR A 17 5.90 -12.02 1.64
C THR A 17 4.52 -11.51 1.25
N LEU A 18 4.29 -11.34 -0.04
CA LEU A 18 2.97 -11.14 -0.64
C LEU A 18 2.60 -12.39 -1.45
N ASN A 19 1.45 -12.99 -1.15
CA ASN A 19 0.89 -14.12 -1.88
C ASN A 19 -0.35 -13.67 -2.65
N LEU A 20 -0.42 -14.02 -3.94
CA LEU A 20 -1.63 -13.90 -4.76
C LEU A 20 -2.07 -15.31 -5.16
N TRP A 21 -3.25 -15.68 -4.69
CA TRP A 21 -3.90 -16.93 -5.06
C TRP A 21 -4.79 -16.70 -6.28
N ASP A 22 -4.40 -17.19 -7.44
CA ASP A 22 -5.25 -17.22 -8.64
C ASP A 22 -6.12 -18.48 -8.57
N THR A 23 -7.43 -18.29 -8.48
CA THR A 23 -8.40 -19.36 -8.25
C THR A 23 -9.17 -19.72 -9.53
N PRO A 24 -9.56 -20.99 -9.70
CA PRO A 24 -10.51 -21.38 -10.74
C PRO A 24 -11.83 -20.61 -10.63
N GLY A 25 -12.46 -20.31 -11.75
CA GLY A 25 -13.78 -19.67 -11.75
C GLY A 25 -14.82 -20.55 -11.06
N TYR A 26 -15.45 -20.04 -10.00
CA TYR A 26 -16.49 -20.74 -9.24
C TYR A 26 -17.80 -20.93 -10.01
N GLU A 27 -17.96 -20.25 -11.15
CA GLU A 27 -19.11 -20.37 -12.06
C GLU A 27 -19.12 -21.69 -12.86
N GLN A 28 -18.07 -22.53 -12.71
CA GLN A 28 -18.03 -23.84 -13.35
C GLN A 28 -19.06 -24.77 -12.69
N ALA A 29 -20.29 -24.76 -13.22
CA ALA A 29 -21.46 -25.50 -12.73
C ALA A 29 -21.24 -27.01 -12.48
N ASN A 30 -20.17 -27.60 -13.03
CA ASN A 30 -19.84 -29.02 -12.88
C ASN A 30 -18.80 -29.33 -11.79
N ARG A 31 -18.36 -28.33 -11.00
CA ARG A 31 -17.29 -28.50 -9.99
C ARG A 31 -17.57 -27.72 -8.69
N PRO A 32 -18.56 -28.13 -7.88
CA PRO A 32 -18.87 -27.48 -6.58
C PRO A 32 -17.67 -27.50 -5.61
N GLU A 33 -16.81 -28.52 -5.71
CA GLU A 33 -15.54 -28.64 -4.99
C GLU A 33 -14.59 -27.46 -5.18
N LEU A 34 -14.67 -26.72 -6.31
CA LEU A 34 -13.87 -25.52 -6.51
C LEU A 34 -14.36 -24.35 -5.65
N ARG A 35 -15.66 -24.27 -5.38
CA ARG A 35 -16.24 -23.22 -4.52
C ARG A 35 -15.82 -23.44 -3.07
N GLU A 36 -15.92 -24.66 -2.56
CA GLU A 36 -15.45 -25.02 -1.22
C GLU A 36 -13.96 -24.76 -1.06
N LEU A 37 -13.15 -25.13 -2.06
CA LEU A 37 -11.72 -24.87 -2.04
C LEU A 37 -11.41 -23.37 -1.94
N VAL A 38 -12.12 -22.50 -2.66
CA VAL A 38 -11.91 -21.05 -2.56
C VAL A 38 -12.31 -20.52 -1.18
N LEU A 39 -13.38 -21.03 -0.58
CA LEU A 39 -13.81 -20.67 0.78
C LEU A 39 -12.73 -21.04 1.82
N ASP A 40 -12.13 -22.23 1.71
CA ASP A 40 -11.05 -22.66 2.61
C ASP A 40 -9.83 -21.71 2.55
N TYR A 41 -9.43 -21.29 1.36
CA TYR A 41 -8.32 -20.34 1.20
C TYR A 41 -8.66 -18.95 1.75
N ALA A 42 -9.93 -18.56 1.68
CA ALA A 42 -10.38 -17.25 2.11
C ALA A 42 -10.29 -17.05 3.63
N GLU A 43 -10.32 -18.13 4.45
CA GLU A 43 -10.03 -18.06 5.88
C GLU A 43 -8.63 -17.52 6.19
N THR A 44 -7.69 -17.73 5.26
CA THR A 44 -6.29 -17.30 5.39
C THR A 44 -5.97 -16.04 4.60
N ALA A 45 -6.93 -15.54 3.83
CA ALA A 45 -6.76 -14.38 2.98
C ALA A 45 -6.91 -13.07 3.76
N ASP A 46 -6.12 -12.07 3.38
CA ASP A 46 -6.24 -10.72 3.92
C ASP A 46 -7.27 -9.88 3.18
N LEU A 47 -7.62 -10.27 1.95
CA LEU A 47 -8.48 -9.55 1.03
C LEU A 47 -8.89 -10.46 -0.14
N LEU A 48 -10.12 -10.27 -0.64
CA LEU A 48 -10.64 -10.92 -1.84
C LEU A 48 -10.76 -9.93 -3.01
N LEU A 49 -10.22 -10.30 -4.17
CA LEU A 49 -10.42 -9.59 -5.42
C LEU A 49 -11.40 -10.36 -6.30
N LEU A 50 -12.59 -9.81 -6.50
CA LEU A 50 -13.56 -10.37 -7.43
C LEU A 50 -13.42 -9.73 -8.80
N VAL A 51 -13.08 -10.51 -9.82
CA VAL A 51 -12.84 -9.99 -11.18
C VAL A 51 -14.01 -10.37 -12.10
N THR A 52 -14.80 -9.37 -12.52
CA THR A 52 -16.00 -9.58 -13.36
C THR A 52 -15.93 -8.73 -14.64
N PRO A 53 -16.16 -9.28 -15.85
CA PRO A 53 -16.21 -8.49 -17.08
C PRO A 53 -17.41 -7.54 -17.12
N SER A 54 -17.22 -6.33 -17.67
CA SER A 54 -18.25 -5.27 -17.74
C SER A 54 -19.51 -5.66 -18.53
N LEU A 55 -19.39 -6.61 -19.44
CA LEU A 55 -20.46 -7.11 -20.31
C LEU A 55 -21.05 -8.45 -19.85
N ASP A 56 -20.60 -8.97 -18.69
CA ASP A 56 -21.17 -10.19 -18.14
C ASP A 56 -22.57 -9.92 -17.54
N PRO A 57 -23.63 -10.58 -18.03
CA PRO A 57 -24.96 -10.44 -17.45
C PRO A 57 -25.20 -11.34 -16.23
N ALA A 58 -24.36 -12.35 -15.99
CA ALA A 58 -24.63 -13.44 -15.05
C ALA A 58 -24.15 -13.16 -13.60
N LEU A 59 -24.49 -11.99 -13.06
CA LEU A 59 -23.98 -11.54 -11.74
C LEU A 59 -24.55 -12.30 -10.53
N GLN A 60 -25.59 -13.12 -10.70
CA GLN A 60 -26.21 -13.83 -9.57
C GLN A 60 -25.27 -14.84 -8.94
N MET A 61 -24.45 -15.53 -9.74
CA MET A 61 -23.46 -16.49 -9.22
C MET A 61 -22.42 -15.79 -8.35
N ASP A 62 -21.97 -14.61 -8.78
CA ASP A 62 -21.07 -13.74 -8.01
C ASP A 62 -21.71 -13.32 -6.68
N VAL A 63 -22.97 -12.89 -6.69
CA VAL A 63 -23.71 -12.49 -5.48
C VAL A 63 -23.82 -13.65 -4.51
N ASP A 64 -24.23 -14.83 -4.99
CA ASP A 64 -24.37 -16.02 -4.14
C ASP A 64 -23.03 -16.43 -3.53
N PHE A 65 -21.94 -16.35 -4.31
CA PHE A 65 -20.59 -16.62 -3.84
C PHE A 65 -20.16 -15.64 -2.75
N LEU A 66 -20.37 -14.34 -2.95
CA LEU A 66 -20.04 -13.32 -1.95
C LEU A 66 -20.89 -13.43 -0.69
N GLN A 67 -22.14 -13.86 -0.80
CA GLN A 67 -23.02 -14.13 0.35
C GLN A 67 -22.47 -15.25 1.22
N ASP A 68 -22.07 -16.38 0.61
CA ASP A 68 -21.46 -17.48 1.34
C ASP A 68 -20.11 -17.06 1.92
N MET A 69 -19.32 -16.30 1.17
CA MET A 69 -18.05 -15.77 1.66
C MET A 69 -18.21 -14.93 2.93
N LYS A 70 -19.20 -14.04 2.95
CA LYS A 70 -19.50 -13.21 4.11
C LYS A 70 -20.02 -14.03 5.31
N ARG A 71 -20.60 -15.21 5.08
CA ARG A 71 -21.00 -16.13 6.16
C ARG A 71 -19.81 -16.84 6.78
N GLU A 72 -18.87 -17.29 5.95
CA GLU A 72 -17.67 -18.00 6.42
C GLU A 72 -16.64 -17.04 7.03
N VAL A 73 -16.41 -15.88 6.41
CA VAL A 73 -15.43 -14.89 6.86
C VAL A 73 -16.09 -13.51 6.93
N ALA A 74 -16.67 -13.20 8.09
CA ALA A 74 -17.55 -12.05 8.31
C ALA A 74 -16.95 -10.68 7.97
N ASP A 75 -15.63 -10.53 8.05
CA ASP A 75 -14.92 -9.27 7.92
C ASP A 75 -13.85 -9.28 6.80
N LEU A 76 -13.91 -10.24 5.86
CA LEU A 76 -12.97 -10.27 4.74
C LEU A 76 -13.23 -9.08 3.79
N PRO A 77 -12.28 -8.17 3.59
CA PRO A 77 -12.46 -7.07 2.65
C PRO A 77 -12.56 -7.61 1.22
N VAL A 78 -13.51 -7.09 0.46
CA VAL A 78 -13.76 -7.49 -0.94
C VAL A 78 -13.70 -6.27 -1.84
N ILE A 79 -12.91 -6.35 -2.92
CA ILE A 79 -12.89 -5.35 -3.99
C ILE A 79 -13.34 -6.01 -5.28
N VAL A 80 -14.35 -5.43 -5.93
CA VAL A 80 -14.85 -5.89 -7.23
C VAL A 80 -14.16 -5.11 -8.34
N ILE A 81 -13.45 -5.83 -9.22
CA ILE A 81 -12.77 -5.29 -10.39
C ILE A 81 -13.63 -5.56 -11.62
N VAL A 82 -14.17 -4.48 -12.20
CA VAL A 82 -14.95 -4.51 -13.44
C VAL A 82 -14.01 -4.39 -14.62
N THR A 83 -13.68 -5.53 -15.22
CA THR A 83 -12.74 -5.58 -16.34
C THR A 83 -13.43 -5.32 -17.68
N GLN A 84 -12.66 -5.14 -18.74
CA GLN A 84 -13.17 -5.02 -20.11
C GLN A 84 -14.13 -3.84 -20.33
N VAL A 85 -14.05 -2.79 -19.50
CA VAL A 85 -14.89 -1.58 -19.64
C VAL A 85 -14.61 -0.81 -20.93
N ASP A 86 -13.45 -1.07 -21.52
CA ASP A 86 -13.06 -0.59 -22.84
C ASP A 86 -13.97 -1.12 -23.97
N ARG A 87 -14.66 -2.24 -23.74
CA ARG A 87 -15.63 -2.84 -24.67
C ARG A 87 -17.04 -2.25 -24.57
N LEU A 88 -17.30 -1.39 -23.58
CA LEU A 88 -18.56 -0.66 -23.48
C LEU A 88 -18.71 0.30 -24.66
N ARG A 89 -19.94 0.71 -24.98
CA ARG A 89 -20.15 1.71 -26.04
C ARG A 89 -19.55 3.07 -25.62
N PRO A 90 -19.05 3.90 -26.54
CA PRO A 90 -18.78 3.61 -27.96
C PRO A 90 -17.59 2.63 -28.14
N ILE A 91 -17.81 1.48 -28.78
CA ILE A 91 -16.84 0.36 -28.81
C ILE A 91 -15.50 0.74 -29.46
N ARG A 92 -15.53 1.60 -30.48
CA ARG A 92 -14.34 2.04 -31.23
C ARG A 92 -13.54 3.13 -30.52
N GLU A 93 -14.06 3.65 -29.41
CA GLU A 93 -13.40 4.70 -28.64
C GLU A 93 -12.63 4.06 -27.47
N TRP A 94 -11.31 4.28 -27.47
CA TRP A 94 -10.47 4.00 -26.31
C TRP A 94 -9.23 4.89 -26.37
N GLN A 95 -9.30 5.98 -25.64
CA GLN A 95 -8.27 7.00 -25.55
C GLN A 95 -8.17 7.44 -24.08
N PRO A 96 -7.76 6.53 -23.16
CA PRO A 96 -7.55 6.91 -21.78
C PRO A 96 -6.50 8.05 -21.69
N PRO A 97 -6.56 8.91 -20.66
CA PRO A 97 -7.35 8.75 -19.43
C PRO A 97 -8.81 9.18 -19.56
N TYR A 98 -9.67 8.51 -18.79
CA TYR A 98 -11.09 8.82 -18.62
C TYR A 98 -11.36 9.30 -17.19
N ASP A 99 -12.23 10.29 -17.01
CA ASP A 99 -12.64 10.82 -15.70
C ASP A 99 -13.99 10.24 -15.28
N LEU A 100 -13.99 9.42 -14.22
CA LEU A 100 -15.21 8.81 -13.68
C LEU A 100 -16.10 9.78 -12.92
N VAL A 101 -15.54 10.87 -12.37
CA VAL A 101 -16.26 11.79 -11.50
C VAL A 101 -16.89 12.90 -12.33
N TRP A 102 -16.10 13.59 -13.13
CA TRP A 102 -16.53 14.79 -13.86
C TRP A 102 -16.60 14.62 -15.37
N GLY A 103 -16.15 13.47 -15.88
CA GLY A 103 -16.20 13.16 -17.31
C GLY A 103 -17.61 13.23 -17.88
N LYS A 104 -17.74 13.81 -19.08
CA LYS A 104 -19.01 14.01 -19.79
C LYS A 104 -19.08 13.25 -21.11
N GLY A 105 -17.99 12.61 -21.52
CA GLY A 105 -17.92 11.82 -22.74
C GLY A 105 -18.85 10.61 -22.71
N ALA A 106 -19.28 10.16 -23.89
CA ALA A 106 -20.16 9.01 -24.02
C ALA A 106 -19.54 7.72 -23.45
N LYS A 107 -18.22 7.55 -23.62
CA LYS A 107 -17.46 6.45 -23.03
C LYS A 107 -17.43 6.54 -21.50
N GLU A 108 -17.07 7.70 -20.95
CA GLU A 108 -17.00 7.94 -19.49
C GLU A 108 -18.33 7.65 -18.82
N LYS A 109 -19.43 8.13 -19.42
CA LYS A 109 -20.80 7.85 -18.96
C LYS A 109 -21.09 6.34 -18.97
N SER A 110 -20.75 5.63 -20.04
CA SER A 110 -21.00 4.19 -20.13
C SER A 110 -20.18 3.40 -19.10
N ILE A 111 -18.92 3.76 -18.87
CA ILE A 111 -18.08 3.14 -17.83
C ILE A 111 -18.69 3.39 -16.44
N ARG A 112 -19.07 4.64 -16.14
CA ARG A 112 -19.67 5.01 -14.86
C ARG A 112 -20.99 4.29 -14.60
N GLU A 113 -21.89 4.23 -15.58
CA GLU A 113 -23.16 3.51 -15.45
C GLU A 113 -22.95 2.02 -15.23
N ALA A 114 -22.05 1.38 -15.98
CA ALA A 114 -21.74 -0.05 -15.81
C ALA A 114 -21.08 -0.37 -14.46
N THR A 115 -20.31 0.58 -13.92
CA THR A 115 -19.68 0.48 -12.60
C THR A 115 -20.72 0.67 -11.50
N GLN A 116 -21.57 1.69 -11.61
CA GLN A 116 -22.62 1.98 -10.64
C GLN A 116 -23.63 0.84 -10.55
N TYR A 117 -24.04 0.27 -11.68
CA TYR A 117 -24.93 -0.90 -11.71
C TYR A 117 -24.36 -2.08 -10.90
N ARG A 118 -23.04 -2.32 -10.99
CA ARG A 118 -22.37 -3.35 -10.19
C ARG A 118 -22.24 -2.96 -8.72
N ALA A 119 -22.01 -1.68 -8.42
CA ALA A 119 -22.01 -1.19 -7.04
C ALA A 119 -23.39 -1.35 -6.37
N GLU A 120 -24.48 -1.17 -7.11
CA GLU A 120 -25.85 -1.40 -6.62
C GLU A 120 -26.10 -2.89 -6.32
N ILE A 121 -25.51 -3.81 -7.09
CA ILE A 121 -25.67 -5.26 -6.91
C ILE A 121 -24.76 -5.80 -5.80
N PHE A 122 -23.50 -5.37 -5.76
CA PHE A 122 -22.47 -5.91 -4.86
C PHE A 122 -22.27 -5.08 -3.59
N GLY A 123 -22.93 -3.93 -3.45
CA GLY A 123 -22.62 -2.94 -2.40
C GLY A 123 -22.67 -3.49 -0.98
N ASP A 124 -23.58 -4.43 -0.69
CA ASP A 124 -23.68 -5.05 0.65
C ASP A 124 -22.56 -6.07 0.94
N PHE A 125 -21.79 -6.45 -0.08
CA PHE A 125 -20.80 -7.51 -0.04
C PHE A 125 -19.38 -7.07 -0.38
N CYS A 126 -19.17 -5.80 -0.77
CA CYS A 126 -17.86 -5.30 -1.14
C CYS A 126 -17.58 -3.90 -0.61
N ASN A 127 -16.30 -3.60 -0.43
CA ASN A 127 -15.84 -2.31 0.00
C ASN A 127 -15.84 -1.31 -1.15
N GLN A 128 -15.44 -1.75 -2.35
CA GLN A 128 -15.29 -0.89 -3.52
C GLN A 128 -15.52 -1.67 -4.83
N VAL A 129 -15.99 -0.95 -5.85
CA VAL A 129 -16.15 -1.43 -7.23
C VAL A 129 -15.35 -0.53 -8.16
N LEU A 130 -14.40 -1.10 -8.91
CA LEU A 130 -13.42 -0.35 -9.70
C LEU A 130 -13.44 -0.81 -11.16
N PRO A 131 -13.64 0.08 -12.14
CA PRO A 131 -13.51 -0.26 -13.54
C PRO A 131 -12.04 -0.25 -13.95
N VAL A 132 -11.55 -1.32 -14.56
CA VAL A 132 -10.12 -1.47 -14.90
C VAL A 132 -9.93 -2.07 -16.28
N VAL A 133 -8.86 -1.66 -16.95
CA VAL A 133 -8.41 -2.27 -18.18
C VAL A 133 -6.93 -2.61 -18.05
N THR A 134 -6.62 -3.90 -18.02
CA THR A 134 -5.26 -4.39 -18.17
C THR A 134 -4.84 -4.16 -19.63
N GLY A 135 -3.75 -3.42 -19.84
CA GLY A 135 -3.26 -3.13 -21.19
C GLY A 135 -2.92 -4.41 -21.97
N ASP A 136 -2.94 -4.31 -23.30
CA ASP A 136 -2.52 -5.38 -24.21
C ASP A 136 -1.60 -4.79 -25.27
N ILE A 137 -0.29 -5.05 -25.10
CA ILE A 137 0.77 -4.56 -25.99
C ILE A 137 0.56 -5.09 -27.42
N ASN A 138 0.10 -6.33 -27.57
CA ASN A 138 -0.10 -6.96 -28.87
C ASN A 138 -1.29 -6.36 -29.63
N ARG A 139 -2.23 -5.73 -28.91
CA ARG A 139 -3.43 -5.10 -29.48
C ARG A 139 -3.38 -3.57 -29.44
N ASN A 140 -2.22 -2.99 -29.11
CA ASN A 140 -2.04 -1.55 -28.91
C ASN A 140 -3.11 -0.95 -27.98
N ARG A 141 -3.45 -1.68 -26.91
CA ARG A 141 -4.51 -1.29 -25.96
C ARG A 141 -3.88 -0.72 -24.71
N SER A 142 -4.03 0.58 -24.51
CA SER A 142 -3.56 1.27 -23.31
C SER A 142 -4.30 0.75 -22.07
N ALA A 143 -3.55 0.48 -21.00
CA ALA A 143 -4.12 0.22 -19.68
C ALA A 143 -4.81 1.47 -19.13
N TRP A 144 -5.76 1.28 -18.23
CA TRP A 144 -6.41 2.39 -17.54
C TRP A 144 -6.91 1.97 -16.15
N ASN A 145 -6.76 2.89 -15.19
CA ASN A 145 -7.23 2.77 -13.81
C ASN A 145 -6.66 1.58 -13.01
N VAL A 146 -5.49 1.08 -13.40
CA VAL A 146 -4.80 0.00 -12.67
C VAL A 146 -4.30 0.50 -11.31
N ASP A 147 -3.87 1.76 -11.25
CA ASP A 147 -3.34 2.40 -10.04
C ASP A 147 -4.38 2.50 -8.93
N ALA A 148 -5.67 2.66 -9.30
CA ALA A 148 -6.78 2.63 -8.34
C ALA A 148 -6.87 1.30 -7.59
N ILE A 149 -6.52 0.16 -8.21
CA ILE A 149 -6.48 -1.12 -7.49
C ILE A 149 -5.48 -1.03 -6.33
N SER A 150 -4.31 -0.47 -6.57
CA SER A 150 -3.25 -0.36 -5.57
C SER A 150 -3.68 0.50 -4.37
N MET A 151 -4.38 1.60 -4.64
CA MET A 151 -4.97 2.46 -3.60
C MET A 151 -6.04 1.72 -2.79
N SER A 152 -6.98 1.06 -3.47
CA SER A 152 -8.08 0.32 -2.83
C SER A 152 -7.58 -0.85 -1.99
N LEU A 153 -6.54 -1.56 -2.45
CA LEU A 153 -5.88 -2.60 -1.66
C LEU A 153 -5.28 -2.02 -0.37
N LEU A 154 -4.64 -0.86 -0.45
CA LEU A 154 -4.04 -0.21 0.73
C LEU A 154 -5.11 0.30 1.71
N GLU A 155 -6.27 0.73 1.23
CA GLU A 155 -7.38 1.18 2.07
C GLU A 155 -8.11 0.01 2.75
N ALA A 156 -8.28 -1.10 2.04
CA ALA A 156 -9.05 -2.25 2.52
C ALA A 156 -8.29 -3.13 3.52
N ILE A 157 -6.95 -3.19 3.43
CA ILE A 157 -6.14 -4.01 4.35
C ILE A 157 -6.01 -3.34 5.74
N ALA A 158 -5.99 -4.14 6.80
CA ALA A 158 -5.82 -3.68 8.18
C ALA A 158 -4.55 -2.80 8.37
N PRO A 159 -4.58 -1.74 9.19
CA PRO A 159 -3.47 -0.78 9.32
C PRO A 159 -2.08 -1.39 9.51
N ALA A 160 -1.96 -2.44 10.34
CA ALA A 160 -0.69 -3.12 10.60
C ALA A 160 -0.09 -3.83 9.37
N LYS A 161 -0.91 -4.14 8.35
CA LYS A 161 -0.49 -4.80 7.11
C LYS A 161 -0.38 -3.82 5.94
N GLN A 162 -0.93 -2.61 6.04
CA GLN A 162 -0.88 -1.58 4.99
C GLN A 162 0.56 -1.21 4.61
N LEU A 163 1.42 -0.98 5.61
CA LEU A 163 2.83 -0.67 5.37
C LEU A 163 3.55 -1.82 4.65
N ARG A 164 3.25 -3.06 5.03
CA ARG A 164 3.84 -4.26 4.41
C ARG A 164 3.40 -4.38 2.95
N LEU A 165 2.11 -4.20 2.66
CA LEU A 165 1.58 -4.20 1.30
C LEU A 165 2.18 -3.07 0.44
N ALA A 166 2.24 -1.85 0.97
CA ALA A 166 2.69 -0.67 0.22
C ALA A 166 4.11 -0.83 -0.34
N ARG A 167 4.99 -1.59 0.33
CA ARG A 167 6.34 -1.90 -0.14
C ARG A 167 6.36 -2.71 -1.45
N PHE A 168 5.33 -3.54 -1.69
CA PHE A 168 5.19 -4.32 -2.93
C PHE A 168 4.55 -3.53 -4.07
N LEU A 169 3.92 -2.38 -3.77
CA LEU A 169 3.24 -1.55 -4.76
C LEU A 169 4.25 -0.59 -5.42
N ARG A 170 4.09 -0.40 -6.74
CA ARG A 170 4.98 0.46 -7.55
C ARG A 170 4.41 1.85 -7.81
N ASP A 171 3.15 2.06 -7.45
CA ASP A 171 2.46 3.31 -7.72
C ASP A 171 2.96 4.44 -6.80
N ARG A 172 3.22 5.61 -7.41
CA ARG A 172 3.80 6.77 -6.71
C ARG A 172 2.78 7.46 -5.79
N GLU A 173 1.52 7.52 -6.17
CA GLU A 173 0.44 8.10 -5.36
C GLU A 173 0.21 7.22 -4.12
N VAL A 174 0.15 5.90 -4.30
CA VAL A 174 0.08 4.92 -3.22
C VAL A 174 1.23 5.05 -2.24
N ARG A 175 2.46 5.21 -2.74
CA ARG A 175 3.63 5.44 -1.89
C ARG A 175 3.56 6.76 -1.14
N THR A 176 2.98 7.80 -1.73
CA THR A 176 2.78 9.09 -1.06
C THR A 176 1.77 8.95 0.08
N VAL A 177 0.65 8.27 -0.15
CA VAL A 177 -0.36 8.01 0.89
C VAL A 177 0.17 7.09 1.98
N ALA A 178 0.90 6.04 1.62
CA ALA A 178 1.54 5.15 2.60
C ALA A 178 2.62 5.89 3.41
N ALA A 179 3.38 6.80 2.80
CA ALA A 179 4.35 7.63 3.50
C ALA A 179 3.67 8.54 4.53
N ALA A 180 2.56 9.20 4.17
CA ALA A 180 1.78 9.99 5.11
C ALA A 180 1.30 9.14 6.31
N LYS A 181 0.79 7.92 6.07
CA LYS A 181 0.38 7.01 7.15
C LYS A 181 1.54 6.59 8.06
N ILE A 182 2.75 6.40 7.52
CA ILE A 182 3.95 6.13 8.32
C ILE A 182 4.23 7.34 9.23
N ILE A 183 4.24 8.55 8.66
CA ILE A 183 4.52 9.79 9.41
C ILE A 183 3.49 9.94 10.53
N ASP A 184 2.20 9.86 10.22
CA ASP A 184 1.12 9.98 11.21
C ASP A 184 1.25 8.96 12.34
N HIS A 185 1.61 7.70 12.02
CA HIS A 185 1.81 6.66 13.01
C HIS A 185 2.93 7.02 14.01
N TYR A 186 4.10 7.41 13.52
CA TYR A 186 5.24 7.75 14.39
C TYR A 186 5.03 9.08 15.12
N THR A 187 4.39 10.06 14.49
CA THR A 187 3.99 11.32 15.13
C THR A 187 3.04 11.06 16.30
N PHE A 188 2.00 10.24 16.09
CA PHE A 188 1.08 9.85 17.16
C PHE A 188 1.78 9.06 18.28
N GLN A 189 2.64 8.11 17.91
CA GLN A 189 3.38 7.31 18.89
C GLN A 189 4.31 8.20 19.75
N MET A 190 4.96 9.20 19.17
CA MET A 190 5.83 10.13 19.90
C MET A 190 5.09 11.21 20.67
N ALA A 191 3.80 11.45 20.38
CA ALA A 191 2.97 12.39 21.14
C ALA A 191 2.65 11.88 22.56
N THR A 192 2.87 10.60 22.86
CA THR A 192 2.45 9.97 24.11
C THR A 192 3.61 9.34 24.89
N THR A 193 3.57 9.45 26.22
CA THR A 193 4.57 8.80 27.10
C THR A 193 4.56 7.27 26.94
N GLN A 194 3.39 6.67 26.72
CA GLN A 194 3.26 5.23 26.50
C GLN A 194 3.90 4.82 25.17
N GLY A 195 3.68 5.58 24.08
CA GLY A 195 4.29 5.30 22.79
C GLY A 195 5.81 5.44 22.80
N LEU A 196 6.35 6.47 23.46
CA LEU A 196 7.79 6.63 23.69
C LEU A 196 8.37 5.45 24.49
N THR A 197 7.66 4.97 25.51
CA THR A 197 8.08 3.80 26.30
C THR A 197 8.08 2.52 25.45
N ALA A 198 7.16 2.39 24.49
CA ALA A 198 7.13 1.24 23.58
C ALA A 198 8.36 1.21 22.64
N LEU A 199 8.86 2.37 22.21
CA LEU A 199 10.05 2.48 21.36
C LEU A 199 11.32 1.96 22.06
N LEU A 200 11.43 2.16 23.37
CA LEU A 200 12.56 1.65 24.17
C LEU A 200 12.64 0.11 24.23
N LYS A 201 11.54 -0.59 23.93
CA LYS A 201 11.53 -2.05 23.84
C LYS A 201 12.11 -2.57 22.52
N SER A 202 12.30 -1.68 21.54
CA SER A 202 12.96 -2.00 20.27
C SER A 202 14.47 -2.06 20.47
N PRO A 203 15.18 -3.14 20.06
CA PRO A 203 16.62 -3.23 20.21
C PRO A 203 17.35 -2.31 19.23
N VAL A 204 17.56 -1.06 19.66
CA VAL A 204 18.21 0.03 18.90
C VAL A 204 19.54 -0.39 18.31
N LEU A 205 20.38 -1.06 19.10
CA LEU A 205 21.70 -1.52 18.67
C LEU A 205 21.59 -2.53 17.52
N LYS A 206 20.60 -3.43 17.59
CA LYS A 206 20.32 -4.39 16.52
C LYS A 206 19.84 -3.66 15.26
N PHE A 207 19.01 -2.64 15.44
CA PHE A 207 18.49 -1.83 14.34
C PHE A 207 19.61 -1.02 13.65
N VAL A 208 20.38 -0.23 14.41
CA VAL A 208 21.52 0.53 13.89
C VAL A 208 22.54 -0.39 13.25
N SER A 209 22.85 -1.54 13.86
CA SER A 209 23.76 -2.55 13.27
C SER A 209 23.25 -3.13 11.95
N THR A 210 21.93 -3.21 11.76
CA THR A 210 21.33 -3.65 10.48
C THR A 210 21.52 -2.60 9.39
N LEU A 211 21.51 -1.30 9.77
CA LEU A 211 21.66 -0.17 8.85
C LEU A 211 23.12 0.16 8.52
N THR A 212 24.07 -0.05 9.45
CA THR A 212 25.50 0.29 9.26
C THR A 212 26.27 -0.75 8.43
N THR A 213 25.64 -1.40 7.45
CA THR A 213 26.22 -2.53 6.66
C THR A 213 26.79 -3.67 7.52
N GLY A 214 26.31 -3.83 8.76
CA GLY A 214 26.80 -4.84 9.68
C GLY A 214 28.09 -4.49 10.42
N SER A 215 28.46 -3.19 10.53
CA SER A 215 29.56 -2.75 11.41
C SER A 215 29.04 -2.53 12.84
N PRO A 216 29.33 -3.44 13.79
CA PRO A 216 28.84 -3.33 15.16
C PRO A 216 29.49 -2.12 15.86
N THR A 217 30.75 -1.84 15.54
CA THR A 217 31.50 -0.71 16.12
C THR A 217 30.86 0.63 15.81
N LEU A 218 30.39 0.84 14.56
CA LEU A 218 29.67 2.07 14.21
C LEU A 218 28.34 2.15 14.98
N ALA A 219 27.63 1.05 15.15
CA ALA A 219 26.39 1.04 15.90
C ALA A 219 26.58 1.43 17.38
N TYR A 220 27.65 0.93 18.01
CA TYR A 220 28.00 1.31 19.38
C TYR A 220 28.40 2.78 19.50
N LEU A 221 29.27 3.28 18.62
CA LEU A 221 29.71 4.68 18.64
C LEU A 221 28.56 5.67 18.44
N LEU A 222 27.62 5.32 17.56
CA LEU A 222 26.43 6.11 17.32
C LEU A 222 25.49 6.08 18.55
N ALA A 223 25.27 4.90 19.14
CA ALA A 223 24.44 4.76 20.33
C ALA A 223 24.98 5.52 21.56
N GLU A 224 26.31 5.55 21.77
CA GLU A 224 26.94 6.31 22.85
C GLU A 224 26.74 7.82 22.76
N LYS A 225 26.42 8.35 21.57
CA LYS A 225 26.21 9.78 21.35
C LYS A 225 24.79 10.25 21.63
N ILE A 226 23.85 9.34 21.89
CA ILE A 226 22.45 9.67 22.13
C ILE A 226 22.23 9.89 23.64
N PRO A 227 21.78 11.09 24.08
CA PRO A 227 21.35 11.30 25.47
C PRO A 227 20.23 10.33 25.85
N VAL A 228 20.26 9.83 27.09
CA VAL A 228 19.28 8.82 27.56
C VAL A 228 17.85 9.36 27.49
N GLU A 229 17.66 10.66 27.74
CA GLU A 229 16.35 11.31 27.69
C GLU A 229 15.79 11.40 26.26
N GLU A 230 16.66 11.53 25.26
CA GLU A 230 16.27 11.69 23.85
C GLU A 230 16.19 10.35 23.10
N LEU A 231 16.73 9.29 23.71
CA LEU A 231 16.82 7.97 23.12
C LEU A 231 15.50 7.47 22.49
N PRO A 232 14.32 7.55 23.14
CA PRO A 232 13.06 7.13 22.52
C PRO A 232 12.74 7.85 21.22
N VAL A 233 12.99 9.16 21.17
CA VAL A 233 12.70 10.02 20.00
C VAL A 233 13.64 9.69 18.86
N VAL A 234 14.94 9.53 19.16
CA VAL A 234 15.95 9.13 18.17
C VAL A 234 15.62 7.76 17.56
N ILE A 235 15.22 6.79 18.39
CA ILE A 235 14.81 5.45 17.93
C ILE A 235 13.63 5.56 16.97
N GLY A 236 12.56 6.25 17.36
CA GLY A 236 11.38 6.31 16.50
C GLY A 236 11.65 7.09 15.21
N LYS A 237 12.47 8.16 15.23
CA LYS A 237 12.88 8.85 14.00
C LYS A 237 13.68 7.92 13.10
N LEU A 238 14.59 7.14 13.66
CA LEU A 238 15.39 6.18 12.92
C LEU A 238 14.52 5.05 12.31
N GLN A 239 13.56 4.53 13.06
CA GLN A 239 12.60 3.53 12.57
C GLN A 239 11.71 4.09 11.46
N MET A 240 11.18 5.30 11.64
CA MET A 240 10.41 6.01 10.63
C MET A 240 11.22 6.24 9.35
N ALA A 241 12.47 6.70 9.46
CA ALA A 241 13.35 6.90 8.33
C ALA A 241 13.56 5.59 7.54
N TYR A 242 13.76 4.49 8.25
CA TYR A 242 13.89 3.18 7.61
C TYR A 242 12.61 2.71 6.90
N ASP A 243 11.45 2.90 7.54
CA ASP A 243 10.17 2.51 6.96
C ASP A 243 9.85 3.33 5.70
N LEU A 244 10.09 4.65 5.76
CA LEU A 244 9.94 5.56 4.63
C LEU A 244 10.94 5.23 3.51
N PHE A 245 12.21 4.98 3.84
CA PHE A 245 13.21 4.59 2.85
C PHE A 245 12.84 3.29 2.14
N SER A 246 12.42 2.29 2.91
CA SER A 246 12.02 0.98 2.38
C SER A 246 10.77 1.07 1.50
N LEU A 247 9.93 2.08 1.71
CA LEU A 247 8.75 2.35 0.90
C LEU A 247 9.08 3.14 -0.38
N LEU A 248 9.96 4.14 -0.28
CA LEU A 248 10.21 5.10 -1.35
C LEU A 248 11.34 4.69 -2.29
N ASN A 249 12.25 3.82 -1.86
CA ASN A 249 13.38 3.39 -2.67
C ASN A 249 13.10 2.03 -3.35
N GLU A 250 13.02 2.03 -4.69
CA GLU A 250 12.64 0.86 -5.50
C GLU A 250 13.71 -0.24 -5.47
N ASP A 251 14.97 0.18 -5.51
CA ASP A 251 16.10 -0.71 -5.36
C ASP A 251 16.26 -0.98 -3.88
N SER A 252 15.71 -2.12 -3.42
CA SER A 252 15.71 -2.60 -2.03
C SER A 252 17.12 -2.89 -1.46
N ASN A 253 18.15 -2.22 -1.99
CA ASN A 253 19.51 -2.30 -1.52
C ASN A 253 19.67 -1.41 -0.29
N LEU A 254 19.61 -2.01 0.88
CA LEU A 254 19.87 -1.36 2.18
C LEU A 254 21.20 -0.57 2.22
N ARG A 255 22.13 -0.83 1.29
CA ARG A 255 23.39 -0.07 1.17
C ARG A 255 23.21 1.39 0.74
N SER A 256 22.08 1.77 0.14
CA SER A 256 21.79 3.18 -0.18
C SER A 256 21.13 3.95 0.96
N PHE A 257 20.86 3.31 2.10
CA PHE A 257 20.42 4.01 3.30
C PHE A 257 21.61 4.70 3.97
N ASP A 258 21.82 5.98 3.66
CA ASP A 258 22.91 6.76 4.24
C ASP A 258 22.58 7.25 5.65
N LEU A 259 22.75 6.37 6.64
CA LEU A 259 22.55 6.71 8.05
C LEU A 259 23.44 7.86 8.51
N LEU A 260 24.66 8.00 7.97
CA LEU A 260 25.58 9.05 8.38
C LEU A 260 25.08 10.43 7.95
N ALA A 261 24.50 10.53 6.74
CA ALA A 261 23.86 11.74 6.27
C ALA A 261 22.67 12.17 7.14
N LEU A 262 21.88 11.20 7.62
CA LEU A 262 20.69 11.48 8.45
C LEU A 262 21.03 11.70 9.93
N TRP A 263 22.20 11.27 10.39
CA TRP A 263 22.58 11.27 11.79
C TRP A 263 22.44 12.62 12.51
N PRO A 264 22.86 13.76 11.94
CA PRO A 264 22.68 15.06 12.59
C PRO A 264 21.20 15.38 12.87
N LEU A 265 20.32 15.14 11.90
CA LEU A 265 18.88 15.38 12.01
C LEU A 265 18.18 14.42 12.98
N LEU A 266 18.72 13.20 13.15
CA LEU A 266 18.25 12.27 14.16
C LEU A 266 18.48 12.80 15.58
N LEU A 267 19.54 13.55 15.83
CA LEU A 267 19.85 14.15 17.13
C LEU A 267 19.21 15.53 17.35
N GLU A 268 18.73 16.18 16.29
CA GLU A 268 18.07 17.49 16.39
C GLU A 268 16.61 17.34 16.85
N ASN A 269 16.30 17.82 18.06
CA ASN A 269 14.96 17.77 18.65
C ASN A 269 14.52 19.14 19.23
N PRO A 270 14.45 20.22 18.42
CA PRO A 270 14.16 21.58 18.92
C PRO A 270 12.72 21.80 19.43
N CYS A 271 11.77 20.98 18.99
CA CYS A 271 10.34 21.10 19.37
C CYS A 271 9.87 19.88 20.20
N SER A 272 8.55 19.72 20.39
CA SER A 272 7.99 18.51 21.00
C SER A 272 8.28 17.27 20.14
N PRO A 273 8.36 16.06 20.72
CA PRO A 273 8.71 14.83 20.00
C PRO A 273 7.84 14.54 18.77
N ASP A 274 6.53 14.74 18.88
CA ASP A 274 5.56 14.60 17.79
C ASP A 274 5.80 15.61 16.66
N ARG A 275 6.12 16.86 17.00
CA ARG A 275 6.41 17.91 16.02
C ARG A 275 7.71 17.65 15.28
N ASN A 276 8.75 17.22 16.00
CA ASN A 276 10.02 16.81 15.39
C ASN A 276 9.81 15.60 14.46
N ALA A 277 9.01 14.62 14.88
CA ALA A 277 8.69 13.45 14.04
C ALA A 277 7.97 13.85 12.77
N TRP A 278 6.95 14.70 12.88
CA TRP A 278 6.18 15.19 11.73
C TRP A 278 7.09 15.90 10.72
N ALA A 279 7.86 16.88 11.18
CA ALA A 279 8.75 17.65 10.32
C ALA A 279 9.86 16.79 9.69
N PHE A 280 10.43 15.86 10.47
CA PHE A 280 11.45 14.94 9.99
C PHE A 280 10.91 14.00 8.92
N GLY A 281 9.73 13.43 9.14
CA GLY A 281 9.06 12.54 8.19
C GLY A 281 8.77 13.21 6.85
N HIS A 282 8.18 14.40 6.87
CA HIS A 282 7.88 15.15 5.64
C HIS A 282 9.15 15.58 4.88
N ALA A 283 10.18 16.03 5.59
CA ALA A 283 11.47 16.39 4.98
C ALA A 283 12.14 15.19 4.29
N LEU A 284 12.06 14.00 4.90
CA LEU A 284 12.59 12.76 4.31
C LEU A 284 11.85 12.33 3.04
N VAL A 285 10.52 12.46 3.04
CA VAL A 285 9.70 12.17 1.86
C VAL A 285 10.11 13.05 0.68
N GLU A 286 10.29 14.35 0.90
CA GLU A 286 10.80 15.25 -0.14
C GLU A 286 12.22 14.91 -0.57
N TYR A 287 13.11 14.65 0.38
CA TYR A 287 14.50 14.29 0.11
C TYR A 287 14.62 13.11 -0.83
N TRP A 288 13.88 12.02 -0.58
CA TRP A 288 13.92 10.83 -1.43
C TRP A 288 13.09 10.94 -2.71
N MET A 289 11.93 11.61 -2.70
CA MET A 289 11.12 11.73 -3.91
C MET A 289 11.63 12.77 -4.91
N GLN A 290 12.33 13.81 -4.43
CA GLN A 290 12.86 14.90 -5.25
C GLN A 290 14.38 14.85 -5.45
N ASN A 291 15.07 13.83 -4.89
CA ASN A 291 16.52 13.69 -4.93
C ASN A 291 17.25 14.95 -4.42
N LEU A 292 16.82 15.47 -3.27
CA LEU A 292 17.43 16.66 -2.67
C LEU A 292 18.84 16.35 -2.13
N THR A 293 19.66 17.39 -1.91
CA THR A 293 20.93 17.26 -1.19
C THR A 293 20.71 17.21 0.33
N ILE A 294 21.75 16.85 1.08
CA ILE A 294 21.71 16.82 2.57
C ILE A 294 21.44 18.23 3.13
N GLU A 295 22.03 19.26 2.52
CA GLU A 295 21.80 20.65 2.92
C GLU A 295 20.33 21.05 2.72
N GLN A 296 19.75 20.67 1.58
CA GLN A 296 18.34 20.92 1.27
C GLN A 296 17.39 20.14 2.19
N LEU A 297 17.73 18.89 2.55
CA LEU A 297 16.98 18.12 3.54
C LEU A 297 16.92 18.87 4.88
N ARG A 298 18.04 19.44 5.33
CA ARG A 298 18.09 20.20 6.59
C ARG A 298 17.26 21.49 6.50
N GLU A 299 17.29 22.17 5.35
CA GLU A 299 16.44 23.33 5.11
C GLU A 299 14.96 22.95 5.17
N GLN A 300 14.54 21.86 4.50
CA GLN A 300 13.15 21.40 4.54
C GLN A 300 12.71 20.99 5.94
N PHE A 301 13.56 20.30 6.70
CA PHE A 301 13.27 19.97 8.10
C PHE A 301 12.96 21.23 8.93
N ASN A 302 13.78 22.28 8.80
CA ASN A 302 13.56 23.54 9.49
C ASN A 302 12.30 24.27 9.00
N ASN A 303 12.02 24.25 7.69
CA ASN A 303 10.80 24.83 7.14
C ASN A 303 9.55 24.14 7.71
N TYR A 304 9.55 22.80 7.74
CA TYR A 304 8.44 22.04 8.29
C TYR A 304 8.26 22.27 9.78
N LEU A 305 9.33 22.45 10.57
CA LEU A 305 9.22 22.82 11.98
C LEU A 305 8.50 24.16 12.18
N GLN A 306 8.67 25.13 11.27
CA GLN A 306 8.06 26.46 11.37
C GLN A 306 6.60 26.53 10.89
N GLN A 307 6.11 25.54 10.14
CA GLN A 307 4.78 25.57 9.51
C GLN A 307 3.57 25.26 10.42
N GLY A 308 3.75 25.19 11.74
CA GLY A 308 2.74 24.66 12.66
C GLY A 308 3.08 24.90 14.11
#